data_AF-A0A8B8FSI4-F1
#
_entry.id   AF-A0A8B8FSI4-F1
#
_cell.length_a   1.000
_cell.length_b   1.000
_cell.length_c   1.000
_cell.angle_alpha   90.00
_cell.angle_beta   90.00
_cell.angle_gamma   90.00
#
_symmetry.space_group_name_H-M   'P 1'
#
loop_
_entity.id
_entity.type
_entity.pdbx_description
1 polymer ?
#
loop_
_entity_poly.entity_id
_entity_poly.type
_entity_poly.pdbx_seq_one_letter_code
_entity_poly.pdbx_strand_id
1 'polypeptide(L)'
;MSYVRKYGRPDLYITFTCNPQWDDIKINLFEGQTPTYRLDITARVFRQKLKALMDLIIKFRVFGEVRCWMHSIEWQKRGLPHAHILIWLIRKITPDQIDSIISAEIPDEIADPKLFEVVKKNLIHGPCGVLNLNSPCMIDGKCSKRYPKALTSDTITGDNGYPLYRRWSTEDNGHTVTIRMQNQDIEFDNRWVVPYSPLLLKIFKAHINVEHCNLFKSIKYICKYVNKVIWLFSK
;
A
#
# COMPACT_ATOMS: atom_id res chain seq x y z
N MET A 1 -6.83 9.01 -21.66
CA MET A 1 -8.09 8.87 -20.90
C MET A 1 -9.07 7.86 -21.53
N SER A 2 -8.58 6.78 -22.16
CA SER A 2 -9.41 5.78 -22.87
C SER A 2 -9.95 4.68 -21.97
N TYR A 3 -9.16 4.19 -21.00
CA TYR A 3 -9.54 3.06 -20.14
C TYR A 3 -10.72 3.35 -19.21
N VAL A 4 -10.71 4.50 -18.51
CA VAL A 4 -11.83 4.88 -17.63
C VAL A 4 -13.10 5.12 -18.43
N ARG A 5 -12.97 5.73 -19.62
CA ARG A 5 -14.10 5.95 -20.53
C ARG A 5 -14.68 4.61 -21.05
N LYS A 6 -13.83 3.61 -21.28
CA LYS A 6 -14.22 2.31 -21.82
C LYS A 6 -14.71 1.30 -20.77
N TYR A 7 -14.07 1.27 -19.60
CA TYR A 7 -14.28 0.23 -18.58
C TYR A 7 -14.85 0.77 -17.26
N GLY A 8 -15.11 2.07 -17.18
CA GLY A 8 -15.59 2.73 -15.97
C GLY A 8 -14.49 2.89 -14.92
N ARG A 9 -14.88 2.94 -13.65
CA ARG A 9 -13.97 3.12 -12.51
C ARG A 9 -13.22 1.82 -12.18
N PRO A 10 -11.91 1.88 -11.87
CA PRO A 10 -11.18 0.73 -11.32
C PRO A 10 -11.76 0.33 -9.97
N ASP A 11 -11.55 -0.91 -9.58
CA ASP A 11 -11.98 -1.48 -8.29
C ASP A 11 -10.91 -1.26 -7.23
N LEU A 12 -9.66 -1.61 -7.56
CA LEU A 12 -8.53 -1.49 -6.65
C LEU A 12 -7.46 -0.57 -7.21
N TYR A 13 -6.88 0.22 -6.31
CA TYR A 13 -5.64 0.94 -6.52
C TYR A 13 -4.59 0.40 -5.56
N ILE A 14 -3.53 -0.17 -6.12
CA ILE A 14 -2.47 -0.82 -5.36
C ILE A 14 -1.18 -0.05 -5.61
N THR A 15 -0.45 0.27 -4.54
CA THR A 15 0.93 0.71 -4.68
C THR A 15 1.88 -0.32 -4.10
N PHE A 16 3.00 -0.55 -4.79
CA PHE A 16 3.98 -1.55 -4.40
C PHE A 16 5.37 -0.95 -4.45
N THR A 17 6.00 -0.79 -3.27
CA THR A 17 7.36 -0.27 -3.15
C THR A 17 8.35 -1.43 -3.00
N CYS A 18 9.48 -1.36 -3.70
CA CYS A 18 10.55 -2.32 -3.53
C CYS A 18 11.02 -2.39 -2.07
N ASN A 19 11.16 -3.60 -1.53
CA ASN A 19 11.79 -3.79 -0.24
C ASN A 19 13.28 -4.13 -0.44
N PRO A 20 14.21 -3.22 -0.08
CA PRO A 20 15.65 -3.47 -0.23
C PRO A 20 16.15 -4.61 0.70
N GLN A 21 15.33 -5.07 1.64
CA GLN A 21 15.65 -6.14 2.58
C GLN A 21 15.30 -7.54 2.07
N TRP A 22 14.78 -7.68 0.84
CA TRP A 22 14.56 -9.00 0.25
C TRP A 22 15.87 -9.78 0.10
N ASP A 23 15.84 -11.07 0.44
CA ASP A 23 17.01 -11.95 0.35
C ASP A 23 17.53 -12.06 -1.08
N ASP A 24 16.62 -12.04 -2.08
CA ASP A 24 16.96 -11.99 -3.51
C ASP A 24 17.87 -10.81 -3.87
N ILE A 25 17.78 -9.68 -3.13
CA ILE A 25 18.68 -8.55 -3.31
C ILE A 25 19.96 -8.81 -2.52
N LYS A 26 19.84 -9.11 -1.21
CA LYS A 26 20.98 -9.21 -0.30
C LYS A 26 22.03 -10.24 -0.74
N ILE A 27 21.59 -11.42 -1.19
CA ILE A 27 22.50 -12.51 -1.61
C ILE A 27 23.30 -12.15 -2.87
N ASN A 28 22.80 -11.19 -3.66
CA ASN A 28 23.47 -10.73 -4.89
C ASN A 28 24.35 -9.49 -4.67
N LEU A 29 24.49 -9.00 -3.43
CA LEU A 29 25.39 -7.90 -3.09
C LEU A 29 26.76 -8.43 -2.65
N PHE A 30 27.83 -7.80 -3.14
CA PHE A 30 29.16 -8.03 -2.59
C PHE A 30 29.31 -7.35 -1.22
N GLU A 31 30.32 -7.76 -0.45
CA GLU A 31 30.64 -7.13 0.83
C GLU A 31 30.83 -5.61 0.67
N GLY A 32 30.23 -4.83 1.59
CA GLY A 32 30.22 -3.37 1.54
C GLY A 32 29.25 -2.73 0.53
N GLN A 33 28.61 -3.50 -0.37
CA GLN A 33 27.60 -2.95 -1.27
C GLN A 33 26.26 -2.75 -0.57
N THR A 34 25.52 -1.73 -1.00
CA THR A 34 24.14 -1.48 -0.54
C THR A 34 23.15 -1.60 -1.71
N PRO A 35 21.89 -1.98 -1.45
CA PRO A 35 20.84 -2.02 -2.48
C PRO A 35 20.67 -0.70 -3.25
N THR A 36 20.94 0.43 -2.58
CA THR A 36 20.83 1.78 -3.15
C THR A 36 21.87 2.05 -4.23
N TYR A 37 23.06 1.45 -4.12
CA TYR A 37 24.13 1.59 -5.12
C TYR A 37 24.09 0.52 -6.21
N ARG A 38 23.31 -0.55 -6.04
CA ARG A 38 23.09 -1.63 -7.01
C ARG A 38 21.69 -1.60 -7.59
N LEU A 39 21.37 -0.49 -8.26
CA LEU A 39 20.06 -0.26 -8.87
C LEU A 39 19.68 -1.32 -9.91
N ASP A 40 20.67 -1.95 -10.56
CA ASP A 40 20.49 -3.06 -11.50
C ASP A 40 19.87 -4.29 -10.83
N ILE A 41 20.39 -4.69 -9.67
CA ILE A 41 19.86 -5.82 -8.88
C ILE A 41 18.49 -5.46 -8.33
N THR A 42 18.37 -4.29 -7.70
CA THR A 42 17.12 -3.81 -7.10
C THR A 42 16.00 -3.74 -8.14
N ALA A 43 16.26 -3.20 -9.34
CA ALA A 43 15.28 -3.13 -10.42
C ALA A 43 14.91 -4.52 -10.95
N ARG A 44 15.88 -5.43 -11.12
CA ARG A 44 15.63 -6.80 -11.58
C ARG A 44 14.76 -7.58 -10.61
N VAL A 45 15.10 -7.57 -9.32
CA VAL A 45 14.31 -8.24 -8.28
C VAL A 45 12.92 -7.62 -8.19
N PHE A 46 12.82 -6.29 -8.16
CA PHE A 46 11.52 -5.62 -8.13
C PHE A 46 10.63 -6.01 -9.32
N ARG A 47 11.19 -6.06 -10.54
CA ARG A 47 10.45 -6.48 -11.73
C ARG A 47 9.92 -7.92 -11.60
N GLN A 48 10.72 -8.83 -11.03
CA GLN A 48 10.28 -10.22 -10.78
C GLN A 48 9.16 -10.28 -9.73
N LYS A 49 9.30 -9.55 -8.62
CA LYS A 49 8.25 -9.49 -7.58
C LYS A 49 6.97 -8.84 -8.10
N LEU A 50 7.08 -7.77 -8.90
CA LEU A 50 5.93 -7.12 -9.54
C LEU A 50 5.23 -8.08 -10.50
N LYS A 51 5.97 -8.85 -11.31
CA LYS A 51 5.39 -9.88 -12.17
C LYS A 51 4.65 -10.94 -11.35
N ALA A 52 5.23 -11.43 -10.26
CA ALA A 52 4.58 -12.38 -9.37
C ALA A 52 3.31 -11.81 -8.73
N LEU A 53 3.32 -10.54 -8.31
CA LEU A 53 2.15 -9.85 -7.78
C LEU A 53 1.03 -9.74 -8.82
N MET A 54 1.38 -9.37 -10.06
CA MET A 54 0.41 -9.29 -11.15
C MET A 54 -0.13 -10.67 -11.53
N ASP A 55 0.70 -11.71 -11.53
CA ASP A 55 0.24 -13.08 -11.78
C ASP A 55 -0.74 -13.55 -10.68
N LEU A 56 -0.49 -13.24 -9.41
CA LEU A 56 -1.40 -13.52 -8.29
C LEU A 56 -2.77 -12.86 -8.49
N ILE A 57 -2.78 -11.58 -8.88
CA ILE A 57 -4.03 -10.83 -9.08
C ILE A 57 -4.77 -11.31 -10.33
N ILE A 58 -4.07 -11.51 -11.45
CA ILE A 58 -4.70 -11.73 -12.76
C ILE A 58 -4.94 -13.22 -13.04
N LYS A 59 -3.94 -14.06 -12.82
CA LYS A 59 -4.01 -15.49 -13.17
C LYS A 59 -4.67 -16.30 -12.06
N PHE A 60 -4.25 -16.05 -10.82
CA PHE A 60 -4.80 -16.73 -9.65
C PHE A 60 -6.08 -16.06 -9.12
N ARG A 61 -6.44 -14.88 -9.66
CA ARG A 61 -7.74 -14.22 -9.44
C ARG A 61 -8.06 -14.03 -7.96
N VAL A 62 -7.06 -13.68 -7.15
CA VAL A 62 -7.22 -13.59 -5.68
C VAL A 62 -8.23 -12.53 -5.22
N PHE A 63 -8.56 -11.57 -6.08
CA PHE A 63 -9.62 -10.58 -5.85
C PHE A 63 -10.82 -10.76 -6.79
N GLY A 64 -10.89 -11.88 -7.50
CA GLY A 64 -11.86 -12.13 -8.58
C GLY A 64 -11.26 -11.98 -9.97
N GLU A 65 -12.11 -12.21 -10.98
CA GLU A 65 -11.69 -12.19 -12.38
C GLU A 65 -11.39 -10.76 -12.84
N VAL A 66 -10.19 -10.54 -13.38
CA VAL A 66 -9.73 -9.24 -13.87
C VAL A 66 -10.22 -9.00 -15.30
N ARG A 67 -10.99 -7.92 -15.49
CA ARG A 67 -11.41 -7.43 -16.80
C ARG A 67 -10.26 -6.77 -17.55
N CYS A 68 -9.58 -5.84 -16.89
CA CYS A 68 -8.40 -5.16 -17.40
C CYS A 68 -7.60 -4.56 -16.24
N TRP A 69 -6.38 -4.15 -16.52
CA TRP A 69 -5.47 -3.57 -15.55
C TRP A 69 -4.52 -2.60 -16.23
N MET A 70 -3.91 -1.72 -15.45
CA MET A 70 -2.78 -0.92 -15.91
C MET A 70 -1.84 -0.64 -14.75
N HIS A 71 -0.55 -0.47 -15.05
CA HIS A 71 0.38 0.03 -14.05
C HIS A 71 1.44 0.95 -14.65
N SER A 72 1.96 1.85 -13.82
CA SER A 72 3.18 2.61 -14.08
C SER A 72 4.22 2.31 -13.01
N ILE A 73 5.49 2.45 -13.36
CA ILE A 73 6.62 2.27 -12.43
C ILE A 73 7.40 3.57 -12.40
N GLU A 74 7.62 4.11 -11.21
CA GLU A 74 8.47 5.28 -10.97
C GLU A 74 9.58 4.94 -9.97
N TRP A 75 10.64 5.75 -10.00
CA TRP A 75 11.64 5.75 -8.95
C TRP A 75 11.23 6.81 -7.92
N GLN A 76 10.97 6.40 -6.69
CA GLN A 76 10.68 7.35 -5.62
C GLN A 76 11.90 8.25 -5.36
N LYS A 77 11.69 9.40 -4.72
CA LYS A 77 12.77 10.32 -4.30
C LYS A 77 13.88 9.65 -3.46
N ARG A 78 13.59 8.48 -2.88
CA ARG A 78 14.52 7.65 -2.10
C ARG A 78 15.26 6.60 -2.94
N GLY A 79 15.14 6.62 -4.26
CA GLY A 79 15.86 5.74 -5.18
C GLY A 79 15.32 4.31 -5.27
N LEU A 80 14.13 4.02 -4.74
CA LEU A 80 13.52 2.70 -4.83
C LEU A 80 12.45 2.65 -5.93
N PRO A 81 12.37 1.55 -6.71
CA PRO A 81 11.27 1.32 -7.64
C PRO A 81 9.93 1.26 -6.90
N HIS A 82 8.92 1.86 -7.50
CA HIS A 82 7.56 1.93 -6.98
C HIS A 82 6.55 1.77 -8.12
N ALA A 83 5.60 0.87 -7.95
CA ALA A 83 4.53 0.66 -8.92
C ALA A 83 3.22 1.26 -8.43
N HIS A 84 2.49 1.89 -9.36
CA HIS A 84 1.10 2.28 -9.22
C HIS A 84 0.26 1.37 -10.10
N ILE A 85 -0.66 0.60 -9.52
CA ILE A 85 -1.40 -0.46 -10.20
C ILE A 85 -2.90 -0.20 -10.05
N LEU A 86 -3.63 -0.35 -11.15
CA LEU A 86 -5.08 -0.28 -11.18
C LEU A 86 -5.66 -1.57 -11.73
N ILE A 87 -6.70 -2.06 -11.06
CA ILE A 87 -7.39 -3.29 -11.42
C ILE A 87 -8.87 -2.99 -11.64
N TRP A 88 -9.41 -3.43 -12.77
CA TRP A 88 -10.84 -3.52 -13.03
C TRP A 88 -11.24 -4.98 -13.00
N LEU A 89 -12.18 -5.31 -12.12
CA LEU A 89 -12.73 -6.65 -11.99
C LEU A 89 -13.98 -6.79 -12.87
N ILE A 90 -14.26 -8.02 -13.33
CA ILE A 90 -15.51 -8.32 -14.05
C ILE A 90 -16.69 -8.17 -13.10
N ARG A 91 -16.57 -8.72 -11.89
CA ARG A 91 -17.52 -8.54 -10.79
C ARG A 91 -16.98 -7.50 -9.82
N LYS A 92 -17.78 -6.47 -9.55
CA LYS A 92 -17.41 -5.37 -8.66
C LYS A 92 -17.34 -5.84 -7.21
N ILE A 93 -16.39 -5.31 -6.46
CA ILE A 93 -16.30 -5.51 -5.00
C ILE A 93 -17.50 -4.78 -4.37
N THR A 94 -18.29 -5.50 -3.60
CA THR A 94 -19.40 -4.91 -2.83
C THR A 94 -18.91 -4.39 -1.48
N PRO A 95 -19.60 -3.43 -0.84
CA PRO A 95 -19.16 -2.85 0.43
C PRO A 95 -18.87 -3.89 1.53
N ASP A 96 -19.70 -4.94 1.62
CA ASP A 96 -19.57 -6.06 2.57
C ASP A 96 -18.34 -6.94 2.31
N GLN A 97 -17.74 -6.87 1.12
CA GLN A 97 -16.53 -7.62 0.77
C GLN A 97 -15.25 -6.86 1.07
N ILE A 98 -15.28 -5.55 1.30
CA ILE A 98 -14.07 -4.72 1.43
C ILE A 98 -13.18 -5.23 2.56
N ASP A 99 -13.75 -5.49 3.74
CA ASP A 99 -13.00 -5.90 4.93
C ASP A 99 -12.39 -7.31 4.80
N SER A 100 -12.90 -8.13 3.88
CA SER A 100 -12.31 -9.43 3.56
C SER A 100 -11.04 -9.32 2.69
N ILE A 101 -10.86 -8.17 2.01
CA ILE A 101 -9.77 -7.92 1.06
C ILE A 101 -8.75 -6.96 1.64
N ILE A 102 -9.22 -5.93 2.33
CA ILE A 102 -8.45 -4.77 2.80
C ILE A 102 -8.65 -4.64 4.31
N SER A 103 -7.54 -4.62 5.04
CA SER A 103 -7.50 -4.23 6.46
C SER A 103 -6.73 -2.93 6.59
N ALA A 104 -7.06 -2.15 7.62
CA ALA A 104 -6.29 -1.00 8.05
C ALA A 104 -5.99 -1.07 9.54
N GLU A 105 -5.78 -2.30 10.04
CA GLU A 105 -5.63 -2.60 11.47
C GLU A 105 -4.30 -3.32 11.74
N ILE A 106 -3.78 -3.13 12.95
CA ILE A 106 -2.63 -3.85 13.48
C ILE A 106 -3.11 -5.28 13.80
N PRO A 107 -2.52 -6.32 13.19
CA PRO A 107 -2.86 -7.71 13.48
C PRO A 107 -2.59 -8.07 14.94
N ASP A 108 -3.22 -9.13 15.42
CA ASP A 108 -2.86 -9.73 16.71
C ASP A 108 -1.45 -10.34 16.62
N GLU A 109 -0.56 -9.95 17.54
CA GLU A 109 0.84 -10.42 17.58
C GLU A 109 0.94 -11.92 17.90
N ILE A 110 0.02 -12.46 18.70
CA ILE A 110 -0.01 -13.88 19.09
C ILE A 110 -0.64 -14.71 17.96
N ALA A 111 -1.76 -14.26 17.40
CA ALA A 111 -2.48 -15.03 16.39
C ALA A 111 -1.77 -15.02 15.02
N ASP A 112 -1.14 -13.90 14.64
CA ASP A 112 -0.45 -13.75 13.35
C ASP A 112 0.84 -12.91 13.47
N PRO A 113 1.87 -13.44 14.16
CA PRO A 113 3.13 -12.72 14.42
C PRO A 113 3.83 -12.30 13.13
N LYS A 114 3.67 -13.08 12.05
CA LYS A 114 4.29 -12.78 10.75
C LYS A 114 3.65 -11.56 10.10
N LEU A 115 2.32 -11.46 10.10
CA LEU A 115 1.64 -10.29 9.55
C LEU A 115 1.88 -9.07 10.44
N PHE A 116 1.81 -9.23 11.77
CA PHE A 116 2.10 -8.17 12.73
C PHE A 116 3.45 -7.52 12.47
N GLU A 117 4.52 -8.31 12.36
CA GLU A 117 5.87 -7.80 12.10
C GLU A 117 5.99 -7.08 10.75
N VAL A 118 5.31 -7.57 9.71
CA VAL A 118 5.33 -6.92 8.39
C VAL A 118 4.55 -5.61 8.43
N VAL A 119 3.39 -5.55 9.12
CA VAL A 119 2.59 -4.32 9.31
C VAL A 119 3.37 -3.30 10.12
N LYS A 120 3.90 -3.68 11.29
CA LYS A 120 4.76 -2.85 12.14
C LYS A 120 5.90 -2.21 11.36
N LYS A 121 6.60 -3.00 10.56
CA LYS A 121 7.79 -2.56 9.82
C LYS A 121 7.48 -1.71 8.60
N ASN A 122 6.41 -2.02 7.87
CA ASN A 122 6.19 -1.44 6.55
C ASN A 122 4.98 -0.52 6.46
N LEU A 123 3.95 -0.73 7.28
CA LEU A 123 2.63 -0.14 7.06
C LEU A 123 2.16 0.80 8.17
N ILE A 124 2.97 1.06 9.19
CA ILE A 124 2.70 2.16 10.11
C ILE A 124 3.15 3.45 9.43
N HIS A 125 2.20 4.36 9.21
CA HIS A 125 2.51 5.68 8.72
C HIS A 125 3.39 6.38 9.76
N GLY A 126 4.59 6.79 9.35
CA GLY A 126 5.59 7.33 10.27
C GLY A 126 5.09 8.52 11.09
N PRO A 127 5.81 8.88 12.17
CA PRO A 127 5.43 10.02 12.99
C PRO A 127 5.35 11.24 12.10
N CYS A 128 4.22 11.91 12.14
CA CYS A 128 3.98 13.14 11.43
C CYS A 128 2.97 13.96 12.24
N GLY A 129 2.66 15.17 11.78
CA GLY A 129 1.84 16.08 12.56
C GLY A 129 2.58 16.49 13.82
N VAL A 130 1.90 16.39 14.95
CA VAL A 130 2.45 16.77 16.26
C VAL A 130 3.67 15.93 16.66
N LEU A 131 3.78 14.69 16.17
CA LEU A 131 4.90 13.79 16.48
C LEU A 131 6.16 14.15 15.69
N ASN A 132 6.02 14.76 14.51
CA ASN A 132 7.14 15.21 13.68
C ASN A 132 6.67 16.15 12.56
N LEU A 133 6.90 17.46 12.75
CA LEU A 133 6.56 18.49 11.76
C LEU A 133 7.45 18.45 10.51
N ASN A 134 8.64 17.84 10.60
CA ASN A 134 9.62 17.77 9.51
C ASN A 134 9.43 16.55 8.59
N SER A 135 8.40 15.73 8.85
CA SER A 135 8.14 14.55 8.03
C SER A 135 7.81 14.94 6.58
N PRO A 136 8.30 14.21 5.55
CA PRO A 136 8.10 14.57 4.15
C PRO A 136 6.65 14.64 3.68
N CYS A 137 5.72 14.06 4.45
CA CYS A 137 4.30 14.11 4.19
C CYS A 137 3.62 15.39 4.70
N MET A 138 4.31 16.20 5.51
CA MET A 138 3.77 17.45 6.06
C MET A 138 3.73 18.54 5.00
N ILE A 139 2.55 19.13 4.82
CA ILE A 139 2.29 20.26 3.92
C ILE A 139 1.40 21.24 4.70
N ASP A 140 1.83 22.49 4.81
CA ASP A 140 1.11 23.56 5.53
C ASP A 140 0.71 23.15 6.96
N GLY A 141 1.64 22.52 7.69
CA GLY A 141 1.43 22.07 9.07
C GLY A 141 0.52 20.85 9.23
N LYS A 142 0.03 20.25 8.14
CA LYS A 142 -0.85 19.08 8.17
C LYS A 142 -0.27 17.91 7.38
N CYS A 143 -0.57 16.69 7.81
CA CYS A 143 -0.20 15.52 7.02
C CYS A 143 -1.02 15.50 5.72
N SER A 144 -0.35 15.53 4.57
CA SER A 144 -0.96 15.45 3.24
C SER A 144 -1.75 14.15 3.01
N LYS A 145 -1.46 13.10 3.78
CA LYS A 145 -2.17 11.82 3.78
C LYS A 145 -3.28 11.75 4.85
N ARG A 146 -3.47 12.82 5.63
CA ARG A 146 -4.49 12.98 6.68
C ARG A 146 -4.38 11.91 7.77
N TYR A 147 -3.17 11.70 8.28
CA TYR A 147 -2.93 10.94 9.50
C TYR A 147 -2.85 11.87 10.72
N PRO A 148 -3.27 11.41 11.92
CA PRO A 148 -3.93 10.12 12.17
C PRO A 148 -5.33 10.03 11.53
N LYS A 149 -5.76 8.82 11.16
CA LYS A 149 -7.12 8.55 10.64
C LYS A 149 -8.13 8.49 11.79
N ALA A 150 -9.42 8.62 11.47
CA ALA A 150 -10.48 8.38 12.45
C ALA A 150 -10.58 6.88 12.78
N LEU A 151 -10.87 6.56 14.04
CA LEU A 151 -11.29 5.23 14.46
C LEU A 151 -12.76 5.03 14.07
N THR A 152 -13.11 3.82 13.65
CA THR A 152 -14.48 3.47 13.26
C THR A 152 -14.68 1.96 13.32
N SER A 153 -15.84 1.52 13.78
CA SER A 153 -16.20 0.10 13.95
C SER A 153 -16.44 -0.62 12.62
N ASP A 154 -16.72 0.12 11.55
CA ASP A 154 -17.15 -0.43 10.27
C ASP A 154 -16.54 0.34 9.10
N THR A 155 -16.35 -0.33 7.97
CA THR A 155 -15.94 0.35 6.75
C THR A 155 -17.10 1.16 6.17
N ILE A 156 -16.92 2.47 6.07
CA ILE A 156 -17.93 3.41 5.55
C ILE A 156 -17.57 3.81 4.12
N THR A 157 -18.35 3.32 3.16
CA THR A 157 -18.26 3.74 1.75
C THR A 157 -19.13 4.98 1.52
N GLY A 158 -18.53 6.18 1.57
CA GLY A 158 -19.22 7.44 1.25
C GLY A 158 -18.89 8.00 -0.14
N ASP A 159 -19.59 9.06 -0.53
CA ASP A 159 -19.46 9.73 -1.84
C ASP A 159 -18.17 10.53 -2.04
N ASN A 160 -17.26 10.57 -1.06
CA ASN A 160 -16.16 11.55 -1.01
C ASN A 160 -14.78 11.07 -1.48
N GLY A 161 -14.63 9.84 -2.01
CA GLY A 161 -13.39 9.42 -2.72
C GLY A 161 -12.90 8.00 -2.43
N TYR A 162 -12.47 7.77 -1.19
CA TYR A 162 -12.01 6.47 -0.68
C TYR A 162 -12.86 6.09 0.53
N PRO A 163 -13.11 4.79 0.78
CA PRO A 163 -13.77 4.36 1.99
C PRO A 163 -13.01 4.82 3.24
N LEU A 164 -13.74 5.08 4.32
CA LEU A 164 -13.16 5.09 5.65
C LEU A 164 -13.11 3.63 6.10
N TYR A 165 -11.93 3.02 6.10
CA TYR A 165 -11.79 1.64 6.54
C TYR A 165 -11.99 1.52 8.04
N ARG A 166 -12.56 0.38 8.45
CA ARG A 166 -12.61 -0.05 9.84
C ARG A 166 -11.25 0.03 10.51
N ARG A 167 -11.25 0.63 11.70
CA ARG A 167 -10.12 0.83 12.60
C ARG A 167 -10.63 0.80 14.03
N TRP A 168 -10.63 -0.36 14.67
CA TRP A 168 -11.06 -0.48 16.06
C TRP A 168 -10.17 0.32 17.01
N SER A 169 -10.82 0.94 17.99
CA SER A 169 -10.13 1.62 19.09
C SER A 169 -9.50 0.59 20.02
N THR A 170 -8.54 0.99 20.85
CA THR A 170 -7.99 0.12 21.89
C THR A 170 -9.02 -0.26 22.95
N GLU A 171 -10.10 0.52 23.10
CA GLU A 171 -11.23 0.19 23.96
C GLU A 171 -12.12 -0.90 23.34
N ASP A 172 -12.10 -1.04 22.01
CA ASP A 172 -12.89 -1.98 21.21
C ASP A 172 -12.02 -3.11 20.60
N ASN A 173 -11.04 -3.63 21.34
CA ASN A 173 -10.12 -4.70 20.91
C ASN A 173 -9.15 -4.33 19.77
N GLY A 174 -8.94 -3.05 19.49
CA GLY A 174 -7.87 -2.59 18.58
C GLY A 174 -6.49 -2.77 19.22
N HIS A 175 -5.52 -3.20 18.42
CA HIS A 175 -4.15 -3.39 18.89
C HIS A 175 -3.30 -2.14 18.74
N THR A 176 -2.20 -2.10 19.49
CA THR A 176 -1.15 -1.09 19.37
C THR A 176 0.18 -1.73 18.95
N VAL A 177 1.10 -0.89 18.53
CA VAL A 177 2.49 -1.28 18.29
C VAL A 177 3.44 -0.18 18.73
N THR A 178 4.51 -0.57 19.40
CA THR A 178 5.57 0.36 19.81
C THR A 178 6.69 0.36 18.77
N ILE A 179 7.04 1.55 18.29
CA ILE A 179 8.16 1.77 17.37
C ILE A 179 9.17 2.71 18.03
N ARG A 180 10.42 2.24 18.11
CA ARG A 180 11.53 3.04 18.64
C ARG A 180 12.04 4.02 17.58
N MET A 181 12.00 5.31 17.89
CA MET A 181 12.47 6.39 17.03
C MET A 181 13.28 7.41 17.83
N GLN A 182 14.50 7.74 17.39
CA GLN A 182 15.36 8.74 18.04
C GLN A 182 15.52 8.53 19.57
N ASN A 183 15.69 7.28 19.99
CA ASN A 183 15.76 6.85 21.40
C ASN A 183 14.48 7.03 22.24
N GLN A 184 13.34 7.25 21.61
CA GLN A 184 12.03 7.24 22.26
C GLN A 184 11.16 6.12 21.71
N ASP A 185 10.40 5.49 22.59
CA ASP A 185 9.38 4.51 22.22
C ASP A 185 8.06 5.23 22.02
N ILE A 186 7.52 5.14 20.80
CA ILE A 186 6.26 5.76 20.42
C ILE A 186 5.26 4.65 20.16
N GLU A 187 4.14 4.70 20.86
CA GLU A 187 3.01 3.80 20.64
C GLU A 187 2.12 4.32 19.51
N PHE A 188 1.77 3.43 18.59
CA PHE A 188 0.85 3.68 17.49
C PHE A 188 -0.32 2.72 17.56
N ASP A 189 -1.52 3.22 17.32
CA ASP A 189 -2.73 2.41 17.19
C ASP A 189 -3.19 2.31 15.72
N ASN A 190 -4.37 1.72 15.54
CA ASN A 190 -5.01 1.55 14.24
C ASN A 190 -5.20 2.85 13.45
N ARG A 191 -5.11 4.06 14.03
CA ARG A 191 -5.23 5.32 13.28
C ARG A 191 -4.07 5.55 12.31
N TRP A 192 -2.96 4.86 12.48
CA TRP A 192 -1.71 5.08 11.76
C TRP A 192 -1.43 4.05 10.65
N VAL A 193 -2.26 3.01 10.56
CA VAL A 193 -2.02 1.91 9.62
C VAL A 193 -2.40 2.31 8.19
N VAL A 194 -1.51 2.06 7.24
CA VAL A 194 -1.77 2.18 5.81
C VAL A 194 -2.62 0.98 5.34
N PRO A 195 -3.75 1.16 4.64
CA PRO A 195 -4.61 0.06 4.19
C PRO A 195 -3.88 -0.98 3.35
N TYR A 196 -4.15 -2.26 3.58
CA TYR A 196 -3.41 -3.36 2.96
C TYR A 196 -4.24 -4.61 2.78
N SER A 197 -3.79 -5.49 1.89
CA SER A 197 -4.29 -6.85 1.82
C SER A 197 -3.38 -7.79 2.63
N PRO A 198 -3.89 -8.47 3.67
CA PRO A 198 -3.10 -9.43 4.45
C PRO A 198 -2.38 -10.47 3.58
N LEU A 199 -3.07 -10.97 2.54
CA LEU A 199 -2.54 -11.94 1.60
C LEU A 199 -1.30 -11.41 0.86
N LEU A 200 -1.41 -10.25 0.22
CA LEU A 200 -0.29 -9.67 -0.53
C LEU A 200 0.87 -9.34 0.40
N LEU A 201 0.57 -8.82 1.59
CA LEU A 201 1.57 -8.38 2.53
C LEU A 201 2.42 -9.56 3.07
N LYS A 202 1.79 -10.70 3.37
CA LYS A 202 2.49 -11.93 3.78
C LYS A 202 3.41 -12.48 2.69
N ILE A 203 2.98 -12.44 1.44
CA ILE A 203 3.73 -12.99 0.30
C ILE A 203 4.95 -12.11 -0.02
N PHE A 204 4.74 -10.80 -0.12
CA PHE A 204 5.76 -9.88 -0.64
C PHE A 204 6.58 -9.19 0.44
N LYS A 205 6.15 -9.18 1.71
CA LYS A 205 6.89 -8.60 2.85
C LYS A 205 7.45 -7.21 2.54
N ALA A 206 6.61 -6.31 2.03
CA ALA A 206 7.00 -5.01 1.53
C ALA A 206 5.91 -3.97 1.79
N HIS A 207 6.23 -2.69 1.59
CA HIS A 207 5.20 -1.65 1.67
C HIS A 207 4.23 -1.76 0.48
N ILE A 208 3.06 -2.36 0.72
CA ILE A 208 1.96 -2.49 -0.24
C ILE A 208 0.73 -1.79 0.33
N ASN A 209 0.30 -0.70 -0.30
CA ASN A 209 -0.97 -0.05 0.01
C ASN A 209 -2.05 -0.61 -0.94
N VAL A 210 -3.21 -1.00 -0.41
CA VAL A 210 -4.35 -1.46 -1.21
C VAL A 210 -5.56 -0.60 -0.87
N GLU A 211 -6.09 0.09 -1.87
CA GLU A 211 -7.22 0.99 -1.72
C GLU A 211 -8.38 0.54 -2.60
N HIS A 212 -9.57 0.40 -2.02
CA HIS A 212 -10.78 0.32 -2.81
C HIS A 212 -11.08 1.70 -3.38
N CYS A 213 -11.14 1.80 -4.71
CA CYS A 213 -11.57 3.03 -5.34
C CYS A 213 -13.05 3.22 -5.03
N ASN A 214 -13.52 4.43 -4.71
CA ASN A 214 -14.96 4.71 -4.65
C ASN A 214 -15.41 5.82 -5.62
N LEU A 215 -14.54 6.79 -5.99
CA LEU A 215 -14.95 7.94 -6.81
C LEU A 215 -13.94 8.41 -7.89
N PHE A 216 -14.43 9.27 -8.80
CA PHE A 216 -13.68 9.99 -9.84
C PHE A 216 -12.48 10.81 -9.32
N LYS A 217 -12.48 11.31 -8.08
CA LYS A 217 -11.32 12.00 -7.49
C LYS A 217 -10.11 11.08 -7.36
N SER A 218 -10.34 9.80 -7.03
CA SER A 218 -9.31 8.77 -7.03
C SER A 218 -8.75 8.60 -8.43
N ILE A 219 -9.62 8.57 -9.45
CA ILE A 219 -9.23 8.49 -10.88
C ILE A 219 -8.34 9.66 -11.31
N LYS A 220 -8.65 10.91 -10.92
CA LYS A 220 -7.80 12.08 -11.26
C LYS A 220 -6.40 11.98 -10.63
N TYR A 221 -6.32 11.54 -9.38
CA TYR A 221 -5.05 11.30 -8.69
C TYR A 221 -4.27 10.18 -9.38
N ILE A 222 -4.91 9.05 -9.60
CA ILE A 222 -4.39 7.87 -10.27
C ILE A 222 -3.87 8.19 -11.68
N CYS A 223 -4.66 8.90 -12.50
CA CYS A 223 -4.26 9.32 -13.84
C CYS A 223 -3.08 10.30 -13.81
N LYS A 224 -2.90 11.10 -12.75
CA LYS A 224 -1.73 11.97 -12.61
C LYS A 224 -0.42 11.18 -12.47
N TYR A 225 -0.42 10.05 -11.76
CA TYR A 225 0.79 9.22 -11.57
C TYR A 225 1.02 8.26 -12.74
N VAL A 226 -0.05 7.76 -13.34
CA VAL A 226 0.02 6.94 -14.54
C VAL A 226 0.57 7.73 -15.72
N ASN A 227 0.10 8.96 -15.96
CA ASN A 227 0.54 9.76 -17.12
C ASN A 227 1.84 10.55 -16.88
N LYS A 228 2.45 10.48 -15.69
CA LYS A 228 3.69 11.22 -15.38
C LYS A 228 4.97 10.47 -15.73
N VAL A 229 4.92 9.21 -16.18
CA VAL A 229 6.12 8.35 -16.26
C VAL A 229 6.26 7.63 -17.61
N ILE A 230 7.52 7.51 -18.03
CA ILE A 230 8.06 7.15 -19.35
C ILE A 230 7.75 5.71 -19.83
N TRP A 231 7.15 4.84 -19.00
CA TRP A 231 6.80 3.47 -19.40
C TRP A 231 5.41 3.06 -18.91
N LEU A 232 4.41 3.24 -19.78
CA LEU A 232 3.06 2.71 -19.60
C LEU A 232 3.00 1.29 -20.14
N PHE A 233 2.72 0.31 -19.29
CA PHE A 233 2.37 -1.05 -19.71
C PHE A 233 0.86 -1.25 -19.52
N SER A 234 0.18 -1.56 -20.62
CA SER A 234 -1.26 -1.86 -20.62
C SER A 234 -1.53 -3.07 -21.51
N LYS A 235 -2.50 -3.90 -21.14
CA LYS A 235 -3.13 -4.86 -22.04
C LYS A 235 -4.60 -4.53 -22.19
#